data_AF-A0AB39BII8-F1
#
_entry.id   AF-A0AB39BII8-F1
#
_cell.length_a   1.000
_cell.length_b   1.000
_cell.length_c   1.000
_cell.angle_alpha   90.00
_cell.angle_beta   90.00
_cell.angle_gamma   90.00
#
_symmetry.space_group_name_H-M   'P 1'
#
loop_
_entity.id
_entity.type
_entity.pdbx_description
1 polymer ?
#
loop_
_entity_poly.entity_id
_entity_poly.type
_entity_poly.pdbx_seq_one_letter_code
_entity_poly.pdbx_strand_id
1 'polypeptide(L)' 'MTTPALAHLSGGPLDDQTIPLDDGAPEELVLPYSEGQLVYRFVSATDGTDGPATANYRFNEVSEILFEGKYDEH' A
#
# COMPACT_ATOMS: atom_id res chain seq x y z
N MET A 1 14.92 -15.08 -7.88
CA MET A 1 14.39 -13.70 -7.84
C MET A 1 14.22 -13.38 -6.37
N THR A 2 14.86 -12.33 -5.87
CA THR A 2 14.71 -11.91 -4.46
C THR A 2 13.36 -11.21 -4.34
N THR A 3 12.49 -11.73 -3.48
CA THR A 3 11.22 -11.06 -3.17
C THR A 3 11.52 -9.78 -2.37
N PRO A 4 10.87 -8.65 -2.67
CA PRO A 4 11.09 -7.42 -1.91
C PRO A 4 10.74 -7.63 -0.44
N ALA A 5 11.61 -7.16 0.44
CA ALA A 5 11.42 -7.24 1.90
C ALA A 5 10.95 -5.91 2.50
N LEU A 6 10.98 -4.84 1.70
CA LEU A 6 10.59 -3.49 2.10
C LEU A 6 9.59 -2.91 1.09
N ALA A 7 8.65 -2.12 1.58
CA ALA A 7 7.78 -1.28 0.77
C ALA A 7 8.10 0.19 1.02
N HIS A 8 8.40 0.94 -0.04
CA HIS A 8 8.51 2.39 -0.01
C HIS A 8 7.20 3.00 -0.51
N LEU A 9 6.59 3.85 0.30
CA LEU A 9 5.29 4.46 0.06
C LEU A 9 5.48 5.88 -0.48
N SER A 10 4.80 6.19 -1.58
CA SER A 10 4.83 7.51 -2.22
C SER A 10 3.42 8.07 -2.39
N GLY A 11 3.26 9.36 -2.13
CA GLY A 11 1.99 10.05 -2.08
C GLY A 11 1.15 9.73 -0.84
N GLY A 12 0.07 10.50 -0.68
CA GLY A 12 -0.88 10.32 0.41
C GLY A 12 -0.31 10.67 1.78
N PRO A 13 -0.96 10.21 2.86
CA PRO A 13 -0.58 10.55 4.24
C PRO A 13 0.69 9.87 4.75
N LEU A 14 1.13 8.77 4.12
CA LEU A 14 2.33 8.01 4.48
C LEU A 14 3.44 8.16 3.43
N ASP A 15 3.46 9.28 2.71
CA ASP A 15 4.52 9.62 1.76
C ASP A 15 5.91 9.54 2.38
N ASP A 16 6.89 9.08 1.60
CA ASP A 16 8.29 8.86 1.98
C ASP A 16 8.52 7.84 3.12
N GLN A 17 7.48 7.11 3.54
CA GLN A 17 7.65 6.05 4.55
C GLN A 17 8.13 4.74 3.94
N THR A 18 8.97 4.03 4.68
CA THR A 18 9.40 2.67 4.31
C THR A 18 8.99 1.69 5.41
N ILE A 19 8.27 0.64 5.04
CA ILE A 19 7.77 -0.38 5.96
C ILE A 19 8.29 -1.78 5.57
N PRO A 20 8.47 -2.69 6.53
CA PRO A 20 8.77 -4.09 6.23
C PRO A 20 7.58 -4.79 5.57
N LEU A 21 7.88 -5.72 4.65
CA LEU A 21 6.91 -6.61 4.01
C LEU A 21 7.04 -8.02 4.59
N ASP A 22 5.91 -8.60 5.00
CA ASP A 22 5.87 -9.96 5.57
C ASP A 22 5.97 -11.05 4.49
N ASP A 23 5.29 -10.88 3.34
CA ASP A 23 5.16 -11.94 2.31
C ASP A 23 5.39 -11.40 0.87
N GLY A 24 6.51 -10.71 0.67
CA GLY A 24 6.88 -10.17 -0.64
C GLY A 24 6.10 -8.90 -1.02
N ALA A 25 5.99 -8.63 -2.32
CA ALA A 25 5.39 -7.40 -2.86
C ALA A 25 4.03 -7.67 -3.51
N PRO A 26 2.93 -7.68 -2.74
CA PRO A 26 1.59 -7.80 -3.30
C PRO A 26 1.24 -6.61 -4.20
N GLU A 27 0.34 -6.79 -5.16
CA GLU A 27 -0.06 -5.71 -6.07
C GLU A 27 -0.77 -4.53 -5.36
N GLU A 28 -1.33 -4.80 -4.18
CA GLU A 28 -2.07 -3.86 -3.37
C GLU A 28 -1.70 -4.02 -1.89
N LEU A 29 -1.55 -2.88 -1.21
CA LEU A 29 -1.11 -2.82 0.16
C LEU A 29 -2.09 -1.93 0.94
N VAL A 30 -2.81 -2.54 1.86
CA VAL A 30 -3.85 -1.89 2.68
C VAL A 30 -3.29 -1.62 4.07
N LEU A 31 -3.19 -0.34 4.44
CA LEU A 31 -2.63 0.09 5.71
C LEU A 31 -3.68 0.74 6.61
N PRO A 32 -3.74 0.39 7.91
CA PRO A 32 -4.60 1.08 8.85
C PRO A 32 -4.13 2.52 9.05
N TYR A 33 -5.04 3.48 8.93
CA TYR A 33 -4.75 4.91 9.12
C TYR A 33 -5.85 5.62 9.91
N SER A 34 -5.56 5.91 11.18
CA SER A 34 -6.42 6.62 12.13
C SER A 34 -7.87 6.09 12.20
N GLU A 35 -8.78 6.59 11.35
CA GLU A 35 -10.20 6.19 11.30
C GLU A 35 -10.57 5.43 10.01
N GLY A 36 -9.59 4.97 9.24
CA GLY A 36 -9.82 4.28 7.97
C GLY A 36 -8.64 3.44 7.50
N GLN A 37 -8.62 3.19 6.19
CA GLN A 37 -7.58 2.42 5.52
C GLN A 37 -7.05 3.19 4.32
N LEU A 38 -5.75 3.10 4.08
CA LEU A 38 -5.09 3.63 2.89
C LEU A 38 -4.75 2.48 1.97
N VAL A 39 -5.06 2.64 0.69
CA VAL A 39 -4.72 1.68 -0.34
C VAL A 39 -3.54 2.21 -1.13
N TYR A 40 -2.49 1.41 -1.19
CA TYR A 40 -1.27 1.68 -1.93
C TYR A 40 -1.12 0.62 -3.03
N ARG A 41 -0.85 1.04 -4.27
CA ARG A 41 -0.70 0.14 -5.42
C ARG A 41 0.76 -0.04 -5.76
N PHE A 42 1.14 -1.29 -6.04
CA PHE A 42 2.49 -1.63 -6.49
C PHE A 42 2.78 -0.93 -7.83
N VAL A 43 3.96 -0.33 -7.93
CA VAL A 43 4.41 0.37 -9.14
C VAL A 43 5.59 -0.38 -9.76
N SER A 44 6.60 -0.67 -8.95
CA SER A 44 7.84 -1.32 -9.39
C SER A 44 8.58 -1.90 -8.19
N ALA A 45 9.53 -2.80 -8.44
CA ALA A 45 10.46 -3.24 -7.42
C ALA A 45 11.90 -2.94 -7.86
N THR A 46 12.77 -2.66 -6.91
CA THR A 46 14.21 -2.60 -7.11
C THR A 46 14.83 -3.91 -6.62
N ASP A 47 15.71 -4.49 -7.43
CA ASP A 47 16.35 -5.79 -7.16
C ASP A 47 17.42 -5.75 -6.06
N GLY A 48 17.49 -4.66 -5.28
CA GLY A 48 18.46 -4.52 -4.19
C GLY A 48 19.91 -4.37 -4.66
N THR A 49 20.14 -3.85 -5.88
CA THR A 49 21.52 -3.60 -6.36
C THR A 49 22.28 -2.62 -5.47
N ASP A 50 21.57 -1.76 -4.73
CA ASP A 50 22.10 -0.76 -3.79
C ASP A 50 21.46 -0.91 -2.39
N GLY A 51 21.08 -2.13 -1.96
CA GLY A 51 20.44 -2.35 -0.67
C GLY A 51 19.49 -3.55 -0.63
N PRO A 52 18.65 -3.69 0.41
CA PRO A 52 17.56 -4.66 0.38
C PRO A 52 16.60 -4.38 -0.78
N ALA A 53 16.08 -5.45 -1.40
CA ALA A 53 15.09 -5.33 -2.46
C ALA A 53 13.84 -4.60 -1.93
N THR A 54 13.44 -3.54 -2.61
CA THR A 54 12.38 -2.64 -2.17
C THR A 54 11.30 -2.52 -3.22
N ALA A 55 10.05 -2.69 -2.83
CA ALA A 55 8.88 -2.46 -3.67
C ALA A 55 8.42 -1.00 -3.51
N ASN A 56 8.24 -0.31 -4.62
CA ASN A 56 7.69 1.03 -4.66
C ASN A 56 6.18 0.95 -4.81
N TYR A 57 5.48 1.61 -3.89
CA TYR A 57 4.04 1.73 -3.87
C TYR A 57 3.62 3.19 -3.98
N ARG A 58 2.50 3.42 -4.65
CA ARG A 58 1.90 4.75 -4.78
C ARG A 58 0.51 4.78 -4.18
N PHE A 59 0.21 5.85 -3.44
CA PHE A 59 -1.11 6.07 -2.86
C PHE A 59 -2.18 6.08 -3.96
N ASN A 60 -3.20 5.25 -3.77
CA ASN A 60 -4.37 5.25 -4.62
C ASN A 60 -5.43 6.15 -3.97
N GLU A 61 -5.60 7.35 -4.53
CA GLU A 61 -6.59 8.33 -4.08
C GLU A 61 -8.03 7.83 -4.26
N VAL A 62 -8.25 6.77 -5.04
CA VAL A 62 -9.54 6.09 -5.16
C VAL A 62 -9.66 5.07 -4.01
N SER A 63 -9.97 5.56 -2.82
CA SER A 63 -10.71 4.74 -1.87
C SER A 63 -12.12 4.61 -2.43
N GLU A 64 -12.50 3.43 -2.93
CA GLU A 64 -13.91 3.18 -3.20
C GLU A 64 -14.66 3.49 -1.90
N ILE A 65 -15.47 4.55 -1.95
CA ILE A 65 -16.31 4.97 -0.85
C ILE A 65 -17.29 3.82 -0.64
N LEU A 66 -17.01 2.92 0.31
CA LEU A 66 -17.95 1.88 0.72
C LEU A 66 -19.06 2.54 1.56
N PHE A 67 -19.81 3.45 0.96
CA PHE A 67 -21.10 3.87 1.47
C PHE A 67 -22.16 3.25 0.57
N GLU A 68 -22.68 2.10 0.98
CA GLU A 68 -24.12 1.96 0.92
C GLU A 68 -24.61 1.06 2.06
N GLY A 69 -24.61 1.63 3.28
CA GLY A 69 -25.54 1.19 4.31
C GLY A 69 -26.96 1.48 3.83
N LYS A 70 -27.56 0.56 3.06
CA LYS A 70 -29.01 0.51 2.92
C LYS A 70 -29.59 -0.08 4.19
N TYR A 71 -29.84 0.79 5.17
CA TYR A 71 -30.88 0.54 6.15
C TYR A 71 -32.21 0.80 5.43
N ASP A 72 -32.74 -0.22 4.78
CA ASP A 72 -34.14 -0.21 4.33
C ASP A 72 -34.98 -0.76 5.50
N GLU A 73 -35.43 0.15 6.36
CA GLU A 73 -36.48 -0.12 7.35
C GLU A 73 -37.73 0.65 6.91
N HIS A 74 -38.59 0.03 6.10
CA HIS A 74 -40.02 0.31 6.07
C HIS A 74 -40.86 -0.85 5.54
#